data_AF-A0A9P6V5K0-F1
#
_entry.id   AF-A0A9P6V5K0-F1
#
_cell.length_a   1.000
_cell.length_b   1.000
_cell.length_c   1.000
_cell.angle_alpha   90.00
_cell.angle_beta   90.00
_cell.angle_gamma   90.00
#
_symmetry.space_group_name_H-M   'P 1'
#
loop_
_entity.id
_entity.type
_entity.pdbx_description
1 polymer ?
#
loop_
_entity_poly.entity_id
_entity_poly.type
_entity_poly.pdbx_seq_one_letter_code
_entity_poly.pdbx_strand_id
1 'polypeptide(L)'
;MVASKDLSPMARSEAVQLSYQKAIKRRTKKYGSPDEYIRQRILHWPPAEKTDNDNATAGAHSPSHSIYSDGNESSSSSCSSLSPPSSPTGPVDPLEVNLKKNEFPYSVKPGIEHWLIWSRQSLTDEVWIRRYLEERLPGRDYLFFINPPELRSVPTISHVQVFTKGEGEVLDEDDMEIKKEEREAASAAASAAVSAASSPVSAAVAAAE
;
A
#
# COMPACT_ATOMS: atom_id res chain seq x y z
N MET A 1 -6.53 18.17 -2.47
CA MET A 1 -7.23 17.21 -3.34
C MET A 1 -7.35 17.80 -4.73
N VAL A 2 -7.17 17.01 -5.79
CA VAL A 2 -7.77 17.39 -7.08
C VAL A 2 -9.27 17.37 -6.83
N ALA A 3 -9.85 18.55 -6.67
CA ALA A 3 -11.25 18.72 -6.28
C ALA A 3 -12.24 18.37 -7.42
N SER A 4 -11.72 17.93 -8.56
CA SER A 4 -12.50 17.56 -9.72
C SER A 4 -12.48 16.04 -9.86
N LYS A 5 -13.65 15.40 -9.72
CA LYS A 5 -13.88 13.98 -10.07
C LYS A 5 -13.61 13.69 -11.56
N ASP A 6 -13.35 14.71 -12.36
CA ASP A 6 -13.00 14.58 -13.76
C ASP A 6 -11.51 14.31 -13.93
N LEU A 7 -11.15 13.02 -13.96
CA LEU A 7 -9.81 12.53 -14.29
C LEU A 7 -9.58 12.43 -15.81
N SER A 8 -10.57 12.76 -16.65
CA SER A 8 -10.48 12.70 -18.12
C SER A 8 -9.29 13.47 -18.72
N PRO A 9 -8.83 14.63 -18.18
CA PRO A 9 -7.66 15.29 -18.74
C PRO A 9 -6.33 14.59 -18.41
N MET A 10 -6.32 13.61 -17.49
CA MET A 10 -5.12 12.88 -17.09
C MET A 10 -4.88 11.68 -18.00
N ALA A 11 -4.67 11.95 -19.29
CA ALA A 11 -4.35 10.93 -20.28
C ALA A 11 -2.83 10.76 -20.45
N ARG A 12 -2.44 9.60 -20.98
CA ARG A 12 -1.09 9.40 -21.52
C ARG A 12 -1.00 10.01 -22.91
N SER A 13 0.20 10.43 -23.32
CA SER A 13 0.45 10.72 -24.73
C SER A 13 0.24 9.45 -25.57
N GLU A 14 -0.08 9.61 -26.84
CA GLU A 14 -0.32 8.49 -27.74
C GLU A 14 0.87 7.51 -27.77
N ALA A 15 2.10 8.03 -27.85
CA ALA A 15 3.31 7.21 -27.87
C ALA A 15 3.48 6.39 -26.57
N VAL A 16 3.21 6.98 -25.41
CA VAL A 16 3.28 6.28 -24.11
C VAL A 16 2.13 5.28 -23.99
N GLN A 17 0.93 5.63 -24.47
CA GLN A 17 -0.23 4.75 -24.47
C GLN A 17 -0.01 3.49 -25.34
N LEU A 18 0.59 3.64 -26.52
CA LEU A 18 0.97 2.51 -27.38
C LEU A 18 2.02 1.62 -26.70
N SER A 19 3.01 2.23 -26.05
CA SER A 19 4.05 1.52 -25.29
C SER A 19 3.44 0.73 -24.13
N TYR A 20 2.51 1.34 -23.39
CA TYR A 20 1.75 0.72 -22.32
C TYR A 20 0.98 -0.51 -22.83
N GLN A 21 0.18 -0.36 -23.90
CA GLN A 21 -0.57 -1.48 -24.47
C GLN A 21 0.33 -2.64 -24.90
N LYS A 22 1.48 -2.33 -25.52
CA LYS A 22 2.47 -3.35 -25.93
C LYS A 22 3.09 -4.06 -24.71
N ALA A 23 3.40 -3.32 -23.65
CA ALA A 23 3.96 -3.89 -22.42
C ALA A 23 2.96 -4.77 -21.69
N ILE A 24 1.71 -4.33 -21.55
CA ILE A 24 0.63 -5.11 -20.95
C ILE A 24 0.45 -6.43 -21.71
N LYS A 25 0.32 -6.40 -23.05
CA LYS A 25 0.22 -7.64 -23.86
C LYS A 25 1.38 -8.60 -23.60
N ARG A 26 2.63 -8.10 -23.55
CA ARG A 26 3.81 -8.92 -23.26
C ARG A 26 3.79 -9.50 -21.85
N ARG A 27 3.39 -8.72 -20.85
CA ARG A 27 3.30 -9.13 -19.44
C ARG A 27 2.19 -10.15 -19.23
N THR A 28 1.00 -9.92 -19.77
CA THR A 28 -0.10 -10.89 -19.77
C THR A 28 0.34 -12.20 -20.42
N LYS A 29 1.06 -12.17 -21.54
CA LYS A 29 1.59 -13.39 -22.16
C LYS A 29 2.57 -14.15 -21.26
N LYS A 30 3.41 -13.45 -20.48
CA LYS A 30 4.46 -14.06 -19.65
C LYS A 30 3.98 -14.48 -18.27
N TYR A 31 3.11 -13.69 -17.64
CA TYR A 31 2.68 -13.81 -16.24
C TYR A 31 1.21 -14.22 -16.10
N GLY A 32 0.46 -14.33 -17.20
CA GLY A 32 -0.97 -14.64 -17.20
C GLY A 32 -1.85 -13.40 -17.07
N SER A 33 -1.49 -12.44 -16.21
CA SER A 33 -2.24 -11.18 -16.04
C SER A 33 -1.33 -10.01 -15.62
N PRO A 34 -1.79 -8.75 -15.77
CA PRO A 34 -1.10 -7.59 -15.19
C PRO A 34 -0.99 -7.66 -13.66
N ASP A 35 -2.02 -8.15 -12.98
CA ASP A 35 -2.05 -8.36 -11.53
C ASP A 35 -0.94 -9.32 -11.09
N GLU A 36 -0.81 -10.46 -11.76
CA GLU A 36 0.21 -11.45 -11.43
C GLU A 36 1.63 -10.93 -11.67
N TYR A 37 1.82 -10.13 -12.72
CA TYR A 37 3.08 -9.42 -12.94
C TYR A 37 3.44 -8.51 -11.76
N ILE A 38 2.49 -7.73 -11.24
CA ILE A 38 2.73 -6.83 -10.11
C ILE A 38 3.05 -7.61 -8.85
N ARG A 39 2.27 -8.65 -8.54
CA ARG A 39 2.52 -9.54 -7.39
C ARG A 39 3.95 -10.08 -7.40
N GLN A 40 4.36 -10.69 -8.51
CA GLN A 40 5.65 -11.38 -8.59
C GLN A 40 6.85 -10.43 -8.75
N ARG A 41 6.70 -9.32 -9.49
CA ARG A 41 7.84 -8.49 -9.92
C ARG A 41 7.95 -7.14 -9.23
N ILE A 42 6.87 -6.65 -8.63
CA ILE A 42 6.87 -5.36 -7.92
C ILE A 42 6.78 -5.60 -6.42
N LEU A 43 5.91 -6.51 -6.00
CA LEU A 43 5.64 -6.77 -4.58
C LEU A 43 6.35 -8.02 -4.05
N HIS A 44 6.99 -8.79 -4.93
CA HIS A 44 7.71 -10.03 -4.58
C HIS A 44 6.88 -11.04 -3.77
N TRP A 45 5.55 -11.04 -3.97
CA TRP A 45 4.66 -11.98 -3.30
C TRP A 45 4.76 -13.36 -3.92
N PRO A 46 4.57 -14.42 -3.11
CA PRO A 46 4.40 -15.75 -3.65
C PRO A 46 3.23 -15.76 -4.65
N PRO A 47 3.30 -16.61 -5.70
CA PRO A 47 2.18 -16.80 -6.62
C PRO A 47 0.92 -17.12 -5.83
N ALA A 48 -0.22 -16.60 -6.27
CA ALA A 48 -1.49 -17.00 -5.67
C ALA A 48 -1.60 -18.53 -5.75
N GLU A 49 -1.77 -19.19 -4.59
CA GLU A 49 -1.95 -20.63 -4.56
C GLU A 49 -3.11 -20.99 -5.48
N LYS A 50 -2.82 -21.78 -6.51
CA LYS A 50 -3.85 -22.34 -7.37
C LYS A 50 -4.62 -23.32 -6.48
N THR A 51 -5.81 -22.93 -6.06
CA THR A 51 -6.72 -23.84 -5.41
C THR A 51 -7.15 -24.82 -6.50
N ASP A 52 -6.43 -25.94 -6.63
CA ASP A 52 -6.76 -27.03 -7.53
C ASP A 52 -8.06 -27.68 -7.03
N ASN A 53 -9.20 -27.05 -7.33
CA ASN A 53 -10.53 -27.60 -7.03
C ASN A 53 -11.09 -28.36 -8.24
N ASP A 54 -10.22 -29.16 -8.88
CA ASP A 54 -10.58 -30.13 -9.91
C ASP A 54 -10.72 -31.52 -9.27
N ASN A 55 -11.69 -31.69 -8.37
CA ASN A 55 -12.23 -33.03 -8.08
C ASN A 55 -13.43 -33.31 -8.98
N ALA A 56 -13.16 -33.41 -10.28
CA ALA A 56 -14.07 -34.04 -11.24
C ALA A 56 -13.86 -35.56 -11.19
N THR A 57 -14.34 -36.21 -10.13
CA THR A 57 -14.56 -37.66 -10.15
C THR A 57 -15.92 -37.92 -10.77
N ALA A 58 -15.88 -38.46 -12.00
CA ALA A 58 -17.02 -39.02 -12.68
C ALA A 58 -17.75 -40.05 -11.78
N GLY A 59 -19.02 -39.80 -11.50
CA GLY A 59 -19.91 -40.69 -10.77
C GLY A 59 -21.34 -40.45 -11.24
N ALA A 60 -21.68 -41.01 -12.40
CA ALA A 60 -23.03 -40.98 -12.94
C ALA A 60 -23.95 -41.83 -12.05
N HIS A 61 -24.93 -41.24 -11.36
CA HIS A 61 -26.21 -41.86 -11.02
C HIS A 61 -27.27 -40.77 -10.71
N SER A 62 -28.25 -40.64 -11.59
CA SER A 62 -29.64 -40.25 -11.29
C SER A 62 -30.49 -41.54 -11.38
N PRO A 63 -31.67 -41.69 -10.74
CA PRO A 63 -32.70 -40.64 -10.56
C PRO A 63 -33.52 -40.66 -9.24
N SER A 64 -34.30 -39.57 -9.07
CA SER A 64 -35.61 -39.44 -8.39
C SER A 64 -35.91 -40.19 -7.08
N HIS A 65 -36.22 -39.43 -6.02
CA HIS A 65 -37.53 -39.55 -5.37
C HIS A 65 -37.92 -38.26 -4.62
N SER A 66 -39.18 -37.88 -4.83
CA SER A 66 -39.92 -36.78 -4.21
C SER A 66 -40.29 -37.08 -2.74
N ILE A 67 -40.72 -36.04 -2.02
CA ILE A 67 -41.78 -35.99 -0.96
C ILE A 67 -41.33 -35.40 0.40
N TYR A 68 -41.78 -34.15 0.62
CA TYR A 68 -42.20 -33.44 1.86
C TYR A 68 -41.42 -33.57 3.18
N SER A 69 -41.07 -32.43 3.80
CA SER A 69 -41.79 -31.87 4.97
C SER A 69 -41.01 -30.73 5.67
N ASP A 70 -41.69 -29.59 5.77
CA ASP A 70 -41.87 -28.71 6.94
C ASP A 70 -40.78 -28.48 8.00
N GLY A 71 -40.57 -27.19 8.26
CA GLY A 71 -40.47 -26.60 9.60
C GLY A 71 -39.27 -26.94 10.47
N ASN A 72 -38.29 -26.03 10.56
CA ASN A 72 -37.93 -25.51 11.88
C ASN A 72 -37.27 -24.13 11.78
N GLU A 73 -37.77 -23.27 12.64
CA GLU A 73 -37.37 -21.89 12.84
C GLU A 73 -36.11 -21.83 13.73
N SER A 74 -35.48 -20.66 13.72
CA SER A 74 -34.50 -20.22 14.72
C SER A 74 -33.14 -20.90 14.72
N SER A 75 -32.16 -20.23 14.12
CA SER A 75 -30.84 -20.08 14.74
C SER A 75 -30.15 -18.82 14.24
N SER A 76 -30.23 -17.80 15.10
CA SER A 76 -29.20 -16.80 15.37
C SER A 76 -28.41 -16.26 14.17
N SER A 77 -28.90 -15.14 13.66
CA SER A 77 -28.10 -14.13 12.98
C SER A 77 -27.01 -13.62 13.93
N SER A 78 -25.83 -14.26 13.90
CA SER A 78 -24.60 -13.68 14.39
C SER A 78 -24.14 -12.66 13.37
N CYS A 79 -24.60 -11.42 13.54
CA CYS A 79 -24.01 -10.25 12.93
C CYS A 79 -22.58 -10.12 13.45
N SER A 80 -21.62 -10.70 12.74
CA SER A 80 -20.22 -10.31 12.84
C SER A 80 -20.16 -8.84 12.45
N SER A 81 -20.20 -7.99 13.48
CA SER A 81 -19.81 -6.60 13.46
C SER A 81 -18.46 -6.50 12.75
N LEU A 82 -18.50 -6.21 11.45
CA LEU A 82 -17.34 -5.87 10.65
C LEU A 82 -16.85 -4.51 11.14
N SER A 83 -16.02 -4.52 12.19
CA SER A 83 -15.17 -3.38 12.48
C SER A 83 -14.41 -3.05 11.20
N PRO A 84 -14.36 -1.78 10.76
CA PRO A 84 -13.59 -1.42 9.58
C PRO A 84 -12.14 -1.88 9.79
N PRO A 85 -11.45 -2.36 8.74
CA PRO A 85 -10.06 -2.80 8.87
C PRO A 85 -9.25 -1.63 9.43
N SER A 86 -8.74 -1.81 10.64
CA SER A 86 -7.89 -0.84 11.31
C SER A 86 -6.71 -0.53 10.39
N SER A 87 -6.50 0.75 10.07
CA SER A 87 -5.31 1.18 9.33
C SER A 87 -4.05 0.56 9.96
N PRO A 88 -3.05 0.16 9.16
CA PRO A 88 -1.81 -0.40 9.69
C PRO A 88 -1.14 0.65 10.57
N THR A 89 -1.25 0.43 11.88
CA THR A 89 -0.73 1.34 12.93
C THR A 89 0.67 0.91 13.39
N GLY A 90 1.18 -0.20 12.85
CA GLY A 90 2.51 -0.74 13.08
C GLY A 90 3.53 -0.38 11.99
N PRO A 91 4.80 -0.78 12.17
CA PRO A 91 5.81 -0.73 11.12
C PRO A 91 5.28 -1.47 9.89
N VAL A 92 5.15 -0.78 8.76
CA VAL A 92 4.65 -1.39 7.54
C VAL A 92 5.76 -2.25 6.96
N ASP A 93 5.49 -3.54 6.85
CA ASP A 93 6.40 -4.47 6.18
C ASP A 93 6.62 -3.96 4.74
N PRO A 94 7.87 -3.68 4.33
CA PRO A 94 8.18 -3.27 2.96
C PRO A 94 7.65 -4.25 1.90
N LEU A 95 7.48 -5.53 2.26
CA LEU A 95 6.87 -6.52 1.37
C LEU A 95 5.38 -6.25 1.13
N GLU A 96 4.70 -5.52 2.01
CA GLU A 96 3.29 -5.18 1.86
C GLU A 96 3.05 -3.88 1.08
N VAL A 97 4.03 -2.98 1.01
CA VAL A 97 3.91 -1.69 0.31
C VAL A 97 5.18 -1.31 -0.46
N ASN A 98 5.03 -1.00 -1.74
CA ASN A 98 6.15 -0.56 -2.59
C ASN A 98 5.85 0.77 -3.31
N LEU A 99 6.75 1.75 -3.15
CA LEU A 99 6.74 3.01 -3.89
C LEU A 99 7.64 2.90 -5.13
N LYS A 100 7.10 3.16 -6.32
CA LYS A 100 7.85 3.02 -7.57
C LYS A 100 7.47 4.07 -8.61
N LYS A 101 8.44 4.56 -9.39
CA LYS A 101 8.15 5.39 -10.57
C LYS A 101 7.23 4.65 -11.53
N ASN A 102 6.21 5.34 -12.02
CA ASN A 102 5.28 4.82 -13.02
C ASN A 102 6.01 4.68 -14.36
N GLU A 103 6.12 3.46 -14.87
CA GLU A 103 6.77 3.17 -16.15
C GLU A 103 6.03 3.79 -17.34
N PHE A 104 4.72 4.04 -17.20
CA PHE A 104 3.87 4.63 -18.22
C PHE A 104 3.19 5.88 -17.65
N PRO A 105 3.95 6.96 -17.44
CA PRO A 105 3.46 8.16 -16.77
C PRO A 105 2.37 8.86 -17.61
N TYR A 106 1.51 9.63 -16.94
CA TYR A 106 0.55 10.49 -17.61
C TYR A 106 1.27 11.70 -18.22
N SER A 107 0.62 12.33 -19.21
CA SER A 107 1.13 13.56 -19.82
C SER A 107 0.92 14.73 -18.88
N VAL A 108 1.91 14.98 -18.03
CA VAL A 108 1.96 16.10 -17.09
C VAL A 108 3.00 17.13 -17.50
N LYS A 109 2.97 18.30 -16.86
CA LYS A 109 3.93 19.38 -17.09
C LYS A 109 5.38 18.89 -16.81
N PRO A 110 6.39 19.37 -17.56
CA PRO A 110 7.79 19.09 -17.25
C PRO A 110 8.14 19.41 -15.79
N GLY A 111 8.99 18.58 -15.18
CA GLY A 111 9.37 18.68 -13.78
C GLY A 111 8.37 18.05 -12.79
N ILE A 112 7.33 17.38 -13.30
CA ILE A 112 6.44 16.54 -12.49
C ILE A 112 6.77 15.08 -12.76
N GLU A 113 7.07 14.33 -11.70
CA GLU A 113 7.27 12.87 -11.76
C GLU A 113 5.96 12.15 -11.40
N HIS A 114 5.76 10.97 -11.99
CA HIS A 114 4.60 10.12 -11.70
C HIS A 114 5.07 8.82 -11.04
N TRP A 115 4.54 8.54 -9.86
CA TRP A 115 4.85 7.42 -9.00
C TRP A 115 3.58 6.63 -8.67
N LEU A 116 3.79 5.41 -8.20
CA LEU A 116 2.76 4.48 -7.76
C LEU A 116 3.13 3.95 -6.39
N ILE A 117 2.19 4.00 -5.46
CA ILE A 117 2.25 3.19 -4.24
C ILE A 117 1.42 1.94 -4.50
N TRP A 118 2.04 0.77 -4.45
CA TRP A 118 1.37 -0.52 -4.55
C TRP A 118 1.22 -1.13 -3.17
N SER A 119 0.07 -1.71 -2.85
CA SER A 119 -0.12 -2.42 -1.58
C SER A 119 -1.04 -3.63 -1.68
N ARG A 120 -0.84 -4.58 -0.77
CA ARG A 120 -1.78 -5.68 -0.50
C ARG A 120 -3.06 -5.18 0.14
N GLN A 121 -2.91 -4.23 1.05
CA GLN A 121 -4.01 -3.70 1.84
C GLN A 121 -4.62 -2.49 1.14
N SER A 122 -5.89 -2.22 1.44
CA SER A 122 -6.57 -1.04 0.92
C SER A 122 -5.91 0.24 1.45
N LEU A 123 -5.48 1.12 0.55
CA LEU A 123 -4.80 2.38 0.90
C LEU A 123 -5.84 3.51 0.98
N THR A 124 -6.76 3.45 1.94
CA THR A 124 -7.83 4.47 2.10
C THR A 124 -7.48 5.53 3.14
N ASP A 125 -6.46 5.31 3.96
CA ASP A 125 -6.05 6.25 5.00
C ASP A 125 -5.09 7.32 4.43
N GLU A 126 -5.63 8.50 4.15
CA GLU A 126 -4.85 9.63 3.62
C GLU A 126 -3.75 10.11 4.57
N VAL A 127 -3.96 10.01 5.89
CA VAL A 127 -2.96 10.44 6.89
C VAL A 127 -1.75 9.52 6.83
N TRP A 128 -2.01 8.21 6.74
CA TRP A 128 -0.97 7.22 6.56
C TRP A 128 -0.20 7.44 5.24
N ILE A 129 -0.90 7.61 4.11
CA ILE A 129 -0.27 7.84 2.79
C ILE A 129 0.62 9.08 2.83
N ARG A 130 0.13 10.15 3.46
CA ARG A 130 0.88 11.40 3.60
C ARG A 130 2.19 11.20 4.35
N ARG A 131 2.12 10.58 5.53
CA ARG A 131 3.30 10.27 6.35
C ARG A 131 4.29 9.40 5.57
N TYR A 132 3.80 8.37 4.89
CA TYR A 132 4.64 7.49 4.08
C TYR A 132 5.37 8.24 2.96
N LEU A 133 4.69 9.18 2.28
CA LEU A 133 5.31 10.01 1.24
C LEU A 133 6.32 11.01 1.81
N GLU A 134 6.05 11.63 2.96
CA GLU A 134 6.99 12.55 3.62
C GLU A 134 8.29 11.84 4.02
N GLU A 135 8.19 10.60 4.47
CA GLU A 135 9.34 9.78 4.85
C GLU A 135 10.14 9.32 3.63
N ARG A 136 9.47 8.87 2.56
CA ARG A 136 10.12 8.30 1.37
C ARG A 136 10.61 9.34 0.36
N LEU A 137 9.93 10.48 0.30
CA LEU A 137 10.17 11.56 -0.66
C LEU A 137 10.33 12.90 0.07
N PRO A 138 11.30 13.01 1.00
CA PRO A 138 11.46 14.20 1.82
C PRO A 138 11.78 15.44 0.95
N GLY A 139 11.19 16.57 1.32
CA GLY A 139 11.42 17.85 0.64
C GLY A 139 10.72 18.01 -0.72
N ARG A 140 9.87 17.06 -1.12
CA ARG A 140 9.12 17.13 -2.39
C ARG A 140 7.67 17.54 -2.14
N ASP A 141 7.14 18.38 -3.02
CA ASP A 141 5.70 18.61 -3.10
C ASP A 141 5.05 17.39 -3.74
N TYR A 142 3.91 16.95 -3.21
CA TYR A 142 3.19 15.82 -3.77
C TYR A 142 1.67 16.03 -3.80
N LEU A 143 1.06 15.35 -4.76
CA LEU A 143 -0.37 15.18 -4.89
C LEU A 143 -0.66 13.71 -5.17
N PHE A 144 -1.65 13.13 -4.52
CA PHE A 144 -2.01 11.74 -4.74
C PHE A 144 -3.52 11.53 -4.86
N PHE A 145 -3.90 10.45 -5.53
CA PHE A 145 -5.28 9.99 -5.65
C PHE A 145 -5.34 8.52 -6.04
N ILE A 146 -6.52 7.91 -5.88
CA ILE A 146 -6.80 6.54 -6.28
C ILE A 146 -7.73 6.61 -7.49
N ASN A 147 -7.40 5.89 -8.56
CA ASN A 147 -8.30 5.81 -9.71
C ASN A 147 -9.64 5.19 -9.26
N PRO A 148 -10.78 5.70 -9.74
CA PRO A 148 -12.07 5.06 -9.50
C PRO A 148 -12.06 3.66 -10.12
N PRO A 149 -12.84 2.70 -9.60
CA PRO A 149 -12.78 1.30 -10.00
C PRO A 149 -12.82 1.05 -11.52
N GLU A 150 -13.66 1.81 -12.23
CA GLU A 150 -13.83 1.74 -13.68
C GLU A 150 -12.60 2.17 -14.50
N LEU A 151 -11.67 2.92 -13.90
CA LEU A 151 -10.43 3.39 -14.55
C LEU A 151 -9.18 2.62 -14.05
N ARG A 152 -9.35 1.59 -13.23
CA ARG A 152 -8.22 0.77 -12.74
C ARG A 152 -7.84 -0.28 -13.77
N SER A 153 -6.57 -0.27 -14.18
CA SER A 153 -6.02 -1.34 -15.01
C SER A 153 -5.79 -2.66 -14.26
N VAL A 154 -5.70 -2.58 -12.92
CA VAL A 154 -5.32 -3.69 -12.03
C VAL A 154 -6.27 -3.61 -10.83
N PRO A 155 -7.47 -4.21 -10.91
CA PRO A 155 -8.52 -4.00 -9.92
C PRO A 155 -8.28 -4.78 -8.62
N THR A 156 -7.48 -5.85 -8.64
CA THR A 156 -7.30 -6.72 -7.45
C THR A 156 -6.17 -6.26 -6.53
N ILE A 157 -5.38 -5.26 -6.94
CA ILE A 157 -4.24 -4.74 -6.18
C ILE A 157 -4.47 -3.25 -5.91
N SER A 158 -4.43 -2.89 -4.62
CA SER A 158 -4.56 -1.52 -4.16
C SER A 158 -3.39 -0.68 -4.67
N HIS A 159 -3.69 0.46 -5.29
CA HIS A 159 -2.65 1.37 -5.74
C HIS A 159 -3.08 2.84 -5.75
N VAL A 160 -2.13 3.70 -5.40
CA VAL A 160 -2.29 5.16 -5.35
C VAL A 160 -1.40 5.77 -6.44
N GLN A 161 -1.98 6.66 -7.25
CA GLN A 161 -1.23 7.52 -8.18
C GLN A 161 -0.64 8.68 -7.39
N VAL A 162 0.66 8.92 -7.52
CA VAL A 162 1.36 10.00 -6.81
C VAL A 162 2.13 10.85 -7.80
N PHE A 163 1.83 12.14 -7.84
CA PHE A 163 2.58 13.14 -8.60
C PHE A 163 3.46 13.92 -7.67
N THR A 164 4.75 14.05 -8.01
CA THR A 164 5.69 14.85 -7.21
C THR A 164 6.36 15.93 -8.03
N LYS A 165 6.69 17.04 -7.38
CA LYS A 165 7.43 18.16 -7.96
C LYS A 165 8.50 18.62 -6.97
N GLY A 166 9.67 19.00 -7.49
CA GLY A 166 10.78 19.53 -6.69
C GLY A 166 12.05 18.68 -6.78
N GLU A 167 13.13 19.22 -6.24
CA GLU A 167 14.41 18.54 -6.09
C GLU A 167 14.50 17.96 -4.67
N GLY A 168 14.66 16.64 -4.57
CA GLY A 168 14.79 15.93 -3.31
C GLY A 168 15.30 14.53 -3.58
N GLU A 169 16.05 13.96 -2.63
CA GLU A 169 16.58 12.60 -2.77
C GLU A 169 15.46 11.57 -2.60
N VAL A 170 15.51 10.51 -3.41
CA VAL A 170 14.65 9.34 -3.26
C VAL A 170 15.42 8.40 -2.36
N LEU A 171 14.92 8.17 -1.14
CA LEU A 171 15.57 7.25 -0.22
C LEU A 171 15.17 5.83 -0.58
N ASP A 172 16.16 4.98 -0.81
CA ASP A 172 15.94 3.55 -0.92
C ASP A 172 15.77 2.90 0.47
N GLU A 173 15.56 1.60 0.49
CA GLU A 173 15.30 0.86 1.73
C GLU A 173 16.51 0.90 2.68
N ASP A 174 17.71 0.83 2.13
CA ASP A 174 18.96 0.86 2.90
C ASP A 174 19.18 2.26 3.52
N ASP A 175 18.97 3.33 2.74
CA ASP A 175 19.07 4.71 3.20
C ASP A 175 18.07 5.02 4.32
N MET A 176 16.88 4.44 4.25
CA MET A 176 15.86 4.58 5.29
C MET A 176 16.23 3.85 6.58
N GLU A 177 16.76 2.64 6.49
CA GLU A 177 17.18 1.89 7.68
C GLU A 177 18.27 2.64 8.42
N ILE A 178 19.25 3.19 7.68
CA ILE A 178 20.29 4.08 8.24
C ILE A 178 19.67 5.32 8.89
N LYS A 179 18.73 6.01 8.24
CA LYS A 179 18.06 7.19 8.82
C LYS A 179 17.21 6.86 10.04
N LYS A 180 16.59 5.69 10.06
CA LYS A 180 15.82 5.21 11.20
C LYS A 180 16.74 4.98 12.40
N GLU A 181 17.88 4.31 12.20
CA GLU A 181 18.90 4.13 13.23
C GLU A 181 19.43 5.47 13.74
N GLU A 182 19.69 6.44 12.85
CA GLU A 182 20.14 7.78 13.23
C GLU A 182 19.08 8.52 14.07
N ARG A 183 17.80 8.43 13.69
CA ARG A 183 16.69 9.05 14.44
C ARG A 183 16.48 8.39 15.80
N GLU A 184 16.59 7.06 15.87
CA GLU A 184 16.51 6.32 17.13
C GLU A 184 17.68 6.69 18.06
N ALA A 185 18.90 6.80 17.52
CA ALA A 185 20.08 7.25 18.27
C ALA A 185 19.92 8.70 18.76
N ALA A 186 19.42 9.61 17.91
CA ALA A 186 19.15 11.00 18.28
C ALA A 186 18.06 11.10 19.36
N SER A 187 17.00 10.29 19.27
CA SER A 187 15.94 10.21 20.27
C SER A 187 16.44 9.66 21.61
N ALA A 188 17.31 8.64 21.58
CA ALA A 188 17.94 8.08 22.77
C ALA A 188 18.88 9.10 23.43
N ALA A 189 19.68 9.83 22.64
CA ALA A 189 20.56 10.89 23.12
C ALA A 189 19.78 12.05 23.75
N ALA A 190 18.68 12.49 23.13
CA ALA A 190 17.80 13.51 23.68
C ALA A 190 17.17 13.05 25.01
N SER A 191 16.73 11.80 25.10
CA SER A 191 16.15 11.23 26.33
C SER A 191 17.18 11.12 27.46
N ALA A 192 18.44 10.80 27.13
CA ALA A 192 19.55 10.77 28.08
C ALA A 192 19.89 12.18 28.61
N ALA A 193 19.90 13.19 27.74
CA ALA A 193 20.16 14.58 28.13
C ALA A 193 19.07 15.13 29.09
N VAL A 194 17.80 14.83 28.82
CA VAL A 194 16.67 15.22 29.71
C VAL A 194 16.78 14.52 31.07
N SER A 195 17.21 13.25 31.10
CA SER A 195 17.42 12.50 32.35
C SER A 195 18.60 13.05 33.17
N ALA A 196 19.69 13.45 32.53
CA ALA A 196 20.85 14.05 33.19
C ALA A 196 20.54 15.43 33.80
N ALA A 197 19.67 16.22 33.15
CA ALA A 197 19.27 17.54 33.63
C ALA A 197 18.29 17.50 34.83
N SER A 198 17.67 16.36 35.12
CA SER A 198 16.69 16.21 36.22
C SER A 198 17.29 15.67 37.53
N SER A 199 18.61 15.57 37.67
CA SER A 199 19.25 15.18 38.94
C SER A 199 19.35 16.37 39.90
N PRO A 200 18.62 16.40 41.03
CA PRO A 200 18.75 17.47 42.00
C PRO A 200 20.04 17.34 42.81
N VAL A 201 20.82 18.42 42.84
CA VAL A 201 21.94 18.62 43.75
C VAL A 201 21.41 18.62 45.19
N SER A 202 21.40 17.47 45.84
CA SER A 202 21.32 17.37 47.30
C SER A 202 22.72 17.23 47.86
N ALA A 203 23.36 18.36 48.12
CA ALA A 203 24.56 18.40 48.93
C ALA A 203 24.61 19.70 49.75
N ALA A 204 24.97 19.50 51.02
CA ALA A 204 25.50 20.46 51.99
C ALA A 204 24.51 21.30 52.81
N VAL A 205 24.08 20.74 53.95
CA VAL A 205 24.16 21.44 55.24
C VAL A 205 24.59 20.45 56.33
N ALA A 206 25.87 20.42 56.67
CA ALA A 206 26.36 19.81 57.91
C ALA A 206 27.74 20.40 58.26
N ALA A 207 27.74 21.58 58.88
CA ALA A 207 28.90 22.11 59.62
C ALA A 207 28.43 23.25 60.55
N ALA A 208 28.09 22.91 61.79
CA ALA A 208 28.15 23.80 62.95
C ALA A 208 27.92 22.98 64.23
N GLU A 209 29.01 22.51 64.84
CA GLU A 209 29.17 22.42 66.29
C GLU A 209 30.61 22.80 66.66
#